data_AF-A0A1N6SA06-F1
#
_entry.id   AF-A0A1N6SA06-F1
#
_cell.length_a   1.000
_cell.length_b   1.000
_cell.length_c   1.000
_cell.angle_alpha   90.00
_cell.angle_beta   90.00
_cell.angle_gamma   90.00
#
_symmetry.space_group_name_H-M   'P 1'
#
loop_
_entity.id
_entity.type
_entity.pdbx_description
1 polymer ?
#
loop_
_entity_poly.entity_id
_entity_poly.type
_entity_poly.pdbx_seq_one_letter_code
_entity_poly.pdbx_strand_id
1 'polypeptide(L)' 'MHNLKELKIWQKAIDLAVDVYKATVSYPADERFGLTSQIRRASVSISSNIA' A
#
# COMPACT_ATOMS: atom_id res chain seq x y z
N MET A 1 -21.75 -10.71 7.14
CA MET A 1 -20.52 -9.96 6.78
C MET A 1 -19.59 -10.91 6.08
N HIS A 2 -19.14 -10.60 4.87
CA HIS A 2 -18.02 -11.34 4.26
C HIS A 2 -16.77 -11.08 5.09
N ASN A 3 -16.03 -12.14 5.45
CA ASN A 3 -14.78 -12.00 6.17
C ASN A 3 -13.68 -11.55 5.20
N LEU A 4 -13.52 -10.23 5.01
CA LEU A 4 -12.51 -9.64 4.13
C LEU A 4 -11.10 -10.15 4.41
N LYS A 5 -10.81 -10.51 5.66
CA LYS A 5 -9.53 -11.07 6.08
C LYS A 5 -9.24 -12.44 5.44
N GLU A 6 -10.26 -13.17 4.99
CA GLU A 6 -10.09 -14.46 4.29
C GLU A 6 -9.88 -14.30 2.77
N LEU A 7 -10.17 -13.10 2.23
CA LEU A 7 -9.93 -12.82 0.81
C LEU A 7 -8.43 -12.73 0.54
N LYS A 8 -7.90 -13.74 -0.15
CA LYS A 8 -6.48 -13.79 -0.58
C LYS A 8 -6.05 -12.52 -1.33
N ILE A 9 -6.96 -11.93 -2.11
CA ILE A 9 -6.67 -10.70 -2.86
C ILE A 9 -6.52 -9.48 -1.93
N TRP A 10 -7.33 -9.40 -0.88
CA TRP A 10 -7.23 -8.34 0.12
C TRP A 10 -5.92 -8.45 0.92
N GLN A 11 -5.58 -9.68 1.35
CA GLN A 11 -4.30 -9.96 2.02
C GLN A 11 -3.10 -9.56 1.14
N LYS A 12 -3.10 -9.95 -0.13
CA LYS A 12 -2.04 -9.56 -1.09
C LYS A 12 -1.94 -8.06 -1.29
N ALA A 13 -3.06 -7.32 -1.24
CA ALA A 13 -3.06 -5.87 -1.34
C ALA A 13 -2.43 -5.21 -0.09
N ILE A 14 -2.66 -5.77 1.10
CA ILE A 14 -1.98 -5.33 2.34
C ILE A 14 -0.48 -5.61 2.27
N ASP A 15 -0.08 -6.81 1.86
CA ASP A 15 1.33 -7.17 1.70
C ASP A 15 2.04 -6.24 0.70
N LEU A 16 1.37 -5.94 -0.42
CA LEU A 16 1.86 -4.98 -1.41
C LEU A 16 2.09 -3.59 -0.80
N ALA A 17 1.16 -3.10 0.03
CA ALA A 17 1.35 -1.82 0.70
C ALA A 17 2.57 -1.85 1.62
N VAL A 18 2.77 -2.92 2.39
CA VAL A 18 3.96 -3.09 3.25
C VAL A 18 5.25 -3.06 2.42
N ASP A 19 5.28 -3.77 1.30
CA ASP A 19 6.47 -3.82 0.44
C ASP A 19 6.75 -2.48 -0.27
N VAL A 20 5.71 -1.75 -0.67
CA VAL A 20 5.85 -0.37 -1.17
C VAL A 20 6.43 0.56 -0.10
N TYR A 21 6.00 0.44 1.15
CA TYR A 21 6.56 1.24 2.24
C TYR A 21 8.06 0.94 2.41
N LYS A 22 8.47 -0.33 2.40
CA LYS A 22 9.88 -0.75 2.47
C LYS A 22 10.69 -0.23 1.29
N ALA A 23 10.19 -0.41 0.06
CA ALA A 23 10.89 -0.02 -1.17
C ALA A 23 11.11 1.50 -1.27
N THR A 24 10.18 2.29 -0.73
CA THR A 24 10.26 3.76 -0.76
C THR A 24 11.08 4.35 0.39
N VAL A 25 11.62 3.56 1.32
CA VAL A 25 12.48 4.07 2.40
C VAL A 25 13.76 4.70 1.87
N SER A 26 14.33 4.15 0.79
CA SER A 26 15.59 4.61 0.20
C SER A 26 15.44 5.77 -0.78
N TYR A 27 14.23 6.32 -0.95
CA TYR A 27 14.01 7.46 -1.84
C TYR A 27 14.62 8.74 -1.26
N PRO A 28 15.03 9.71 -2.10
CA PRO A 28 15.52 11.00 -1.63
C PRO A 28 14.51 11.70 -0.70
N ALA A 29 15.02 12.42 0.31
CA ALA A 29 14.16 13.12 1.27
C ALA A 29 13.21 14.14 0.61
N ASP A 30 13.64 14.75 -0.49
CA ASP A 30 12.84 15.72 -1.25
C ASP A 30 11.62 15.07 -1.93
N GLU A 31 11.65 13.76 -2.17
CA GLU A 31 10.52 12.99 -2.72
C GLU A 31 9.50 12.56 -1.66
N ARG A 32 9.73 12.89 -0.38
CA ARG A 32 8.85 12.47 0.74
C ARG A 32 7.40 12.89 0.52
N PHE A 33 7.18 14.11 0.06
CA PHE A 33 5.85 14.65 -0.22
C PHE A 33 5.43 14.45 -1.69
N GLY A 34 6.38 14.22 -2.59
CA GLY A 34 6.18 13.88 -4.00
C GLY A 34 5.89 12.37 -4.19
N LEU A 35 6.80 11.69 -4.89
CA LEU A 35 6.63 10.30 -5.32
C LEU A 35 6.36 9.35 -4.15
N THR A 36 7.04 9.54 -3.01
CA THR A 36 6.87 8.65 -1.85
C THR A 36 5.44 8.71 -1.32
N SER A 37 4.86 9.91 -1.19
CA SER A 37 3.50 10.06 -0.68
C SER A 37 2.46 9.50 -1.65
N GLN A 38 2.66 9.72 -2.96
CA GLN A 38 1.72 9.26 -3.98
C GLN A 38 1.70 7.74 -4.09
N ILE A 39 2.86 7.10 -4.18
CA ILE A 39 2.96 5.64 -4.33
C ILE A 39 2.41 4.93 -3.08
N ARG A 40 2.74 5.40 -1.87
CA ARG A 40 2.23 4.82 -0.61
C ARG A 40 0.71 4.97 -0.45
N ARG A 41 0.14 6.11 -0.85
CA ARG A 41 -1.32 6.30 -0.82
C ARG A 41 -2.02 5.41 -1.85
N ALA A 42 -1.48 5.34 -3.06
CA ALA A 42 -2.01 4.48 -4.11
C ALA A 42 -2.02 3.00 -3.69
N SER A 43 -0.93 2.51 -3.07
CA SER A 43 -0.84 1.11 -2.64
C SER A 43 -1.85 0.77 -1.54
N VAL A 44 -2.02 1.64 -0.54
CA VAL A 44 -3.02 1.45 0.54
C VAL A 44 -4.44 1.46 -0.02
N SER A 45 -4.72 2.33 -0.99
CA SER A 45 -6.03 2.47 -1.63
C SER A 45 -6.55 1.15 -2.22
N ILE A 46 -5.67 0.27 -2.70
CA ILE A 46 -6.05 -1.03 -3.28
C ILE A 46 -6.79 -1.88 -2.23
N SER A 47 -6.22 -2.06 -1.04
CA SER A 47 -6.87 -2.81 0.04
C SER A 47 -8.16 -2.14 0.53
N SER A 48 -8.22 -0.81 0.55
CA SER A 48 -9.41 -0.05 0.95
C SER A 48 -10.56 -0.17 -0.04
N ASN A 49 -10.28 -0.32 -1.35
CA ASN A 49 -11.31 -0.49 -2.37
C ASN A 49 -11.79 -1.95 -2.50
N ILE A 50 -11.03 -2.92 -1.99
CA ILE A 50 -11.44 -4.33 -1.93
C ILE A 50 -12.36 -4.59 -0.71
N ALA A 51 -12.24 -3.77 0.33
CA ALA A 51 -12.90 -3.92 1.62
C ALA A 51 -14.34 -3.36 1.65
#